data_AF-A0A8E6BBI4-F1
#
_entry.id   AF-A0A8E6BBI4-F1
#
_cell.length_a   1.000
_cell.length_b   1.000
_cell.length_c   1.000
_cell.angle_alpha   90.00
_cell.angle_beta   90.00
_cell.angle_gamma   90.00
#
_symmetry.space_group_name_H-M   'P 1'
#
loop_
_entity.id
_entity.type
_entity.pdbx_description
1 polymer ?
#
loop_
_entity_poly.entity_id
_entity_poly.type
_entity_poly.pdbx_seq_one_letter_code
_entity_poly.pdbx_strand_id
1 'polypeptide(L)'
;MADLQRWIARQFGTDGTRLIDDIGFPKQGVHSVGVARQYAGTLGKVASCRVAVAWQFATQAEVVGLEAQLYLPAVWTEDSARMAKAGIPDSIPYRLKWQMALTMLRHAGANGFRGIVLADCRPEKSHSPPARYSPNGQKAKHNPPNISSAIFLRIQA
;
A
#
# COMPACT_ATOMS: atom_id res chain seq x y z
N MET A 1 -7.78 -14.72 -4.40
CA MET A 1 -6.33 -14.43 -4.42
C MET A 1 -5.47 -15.70 -4.27
N ALA A 2 -5.82 -16.63 -3.39
CA ALA A 2 -5.08 -17.91 -3.26
C ALA A 2 -4.98 -18.70 -4.58
N ASP A 3 -6.01 -18.68 -5.44
CA ASP A 3 -5.97 -19.38 -6.74
C ASP A 3 -4.92 -18.82 -7.71
N LEU A 4 -4.80 -17.49 -7.77
CA LEU A 4 -3.80 -16.82 -8.60
C LEU A 4 -2.39 -17.15 -8.11
N GLN A 5 -2.15 -17.05 -6.80
CA GLN A 5 -0.85 -17.37 -6.20
C GLN A 5 -0.48 -18.84 -6.42
N ARG A 6 -1.43 -19.76 -6.29
CA ARG A 6 -1.21 -21.18 -6.59
C ARG A 6 -0.94 -21.43 -8.08
N TRP A 7 -1.61 -20.71 -8.98
CA TRP A 7 -1.34 -20.80 -10.41
C TRP A 7 0.07 -20.30 -10.74
N ILE A 8 0.46 -19.13 -10.21
CA ILE A 8 1.80 -18.56 -10.39
C ILE A 8 2.87 -19.50 -9.82
N ALA A 9 2.67 -20.06 -8.63
CA ALA A 9 3.58 -21.04 -8.04
C ALA A 9 3.82 -22.27 -8.94
N ARG A 10 2.77 -22.75 -9.63
CA ARG A 10 2.89 -23.88 -10.57
C ARG A 10 3.64 -23.53 -11.85
N GLN A 11 3.54 -22.29 -12.33
CA GLN A 11 4.17 -21.86 -13.59
C GLN A 11 5.62 -21.44 -13.37
N PHE A 12 5.90 -20.74 -12.27
CA PHE A 12 7.15 -19.99 -12.09
C PHE A 12 7.95 -20.43 -10.85
N GLY A 13 7.44 -21.41 -10.09
CA GLY A 13 8.01 -21.78 -8.80
C GLY A 13 7.70 -20.76 -7.71
N THR A 14 8.34 -20.94 -6.55
CA THR A 14 8.09 -20.11 -5.36
C THR A 14 9.36 -19.47 -4.77
N ASP A 15 10.53 -19.80 -5.31
CA ASP A 15 11.81 -19.20 -4.93
C ASP A 15 12.17 -18.07 -5.89
N GLY A 16 12.22 -16.84 -5.38
CA GLY A 16 12.47 -15.66 -6.20
C GLY A 16 12.49 -14.36 -5.41
N THR A 17 12.62 -13.24 -6.12
CA THR A 17 12.59 -11.92 -5.50
C THR A 17 11.16 -11.41 -5.39
N ARG A 18 10.83 -10.82 -4.24
CA ARG A 18 9.51 -10.33 -3.87
C ARG A 18 9.55 -8.81 -3.89
N LEU A 19 8.89 -8.19 -4.86
CA LEU A 19 8.91 -6.75 -5.08
C LEU A 19 7.64 -6.10 -4.53
N ILE A 20 7.77 -5.07 -3.71
CA ILE A 20 6.63 -4.34 -3.14
C ILE A 20 6.75 -2.87 -3.50
N ASP A 21 5.69 -2.34 -4.08
CA ASP A 21 5.60 -0.91 -4.42
C ASP A 21 4.14 -0.44 -4.36
N ASP A 22 3.94 0.87 -4.35
CA ASP A 22 2.63 1.48 -4.50
C ASP A 22 2.41 2.05 -5.91
N ILE A 23 1.31 1.64 -6.54
CA ILE A 23 0.95 2.05 -7.90
C ILE A 23 -0.12 3.13 -7.81
N GLY A 24 0.18 4.30 -8.36
CA GLY A 24 -0.75 5.43 -8.44
C GLY A 24 -1.60 5.40 -9.70
N PHE A 25 -2.91 5.57 -9.57
CA PHE A 25 -3.86 5.68 -10.68
C PHE A 25 -4.46 7.09 -10.67
N PRO A 26 -4.07 7.98 -11.61
CA PRO A 26 -4.64 9.32 -11.72
C PRO A 26 -6.16 9.25 -11.78
N LYS A 27 -6.83 9.94 -10.86
CA LYS A 27 -8.30 9.92 -10.80
C LYS A 27 -8.84 11.19 -10.17
N GLN A 28 -9.75 11.83 -10.88
CA GLN A 28 -10.47 13.00 -10.40
C GLN A 28 -11.85 12.62 -9.83
N GLY A 29 -12.38 13.52 -9.00
CA GLY A 29 -13.67 13.40 -8.32
C GLY A 29 -13.57 12.83 -6.91
N VAL A 30 -14.72 12.65 -6.25
CA VAL A 30 -14.81 12.20 -4.85
C VAL A 30 -15.51 10.85 -4.67
N HIS A 31 -16.12 10.31 -5.73
CA HIS A 31 -16.94 9.09 -5.63
C HIS A 31 -16.16 7.79 -5.86
N SER A 32 -15.00 7.82 -6.54
CA SER A 32 -14.22 6.61 -6.79
C SER A 32 -13.48 6.13 -5.55
N VAL A 33 -13.68 4.89 -5.15
CA VAL A 33 -13.09 4.30 -3.93
C VAL A 33 -11.59 4.57 -3.81
N GLY A 34 -11.17 5.09 -2.66
CA GLY A 34 -9.77 5.40 -2.36
C GLY A 34 -9.21 6.63 -3.06
N VAL A 35 -10.03 7.40 -3.80
CA VAL A 35 -9.56 8.66 -4.42
C VAL A 35 -9.31 9.72 -3.34
N ALA A 36 -8.10 10.26 -3.34
CA ALA A 36 -7.68 11.37 -2.48
C ALA A 36 -6.44 12.06 -3.08
N ARG A 37 -6.03 13.19 -2.51
CA ARG A 37 -4.74 13.81 -2.84
C ARG A 37 -3.60 13.00 -2.20
N GLN A 38 -2.84 12.30 -3.02
CA GLN A 38 -1.75 11.43 -2.59
C GLN A 38 -0.60 11.53 -3.59
N TYR A 39 0.60 11.08 -3.23
CA TYR A 39 1.70 10.97 -4.20
C TYR A 39 1.34 9.90 -5.22
N ALA A 40 1.28 10.28 -6.49
CA ALA A 40 1.08 9.34 -7.60
C ALA A 40 2.42 9.14 -8.31
N GLY A 41 3.04 7.97 -8.14
CA GLY A 41 4.32 7.64 -8.77
C GLY A 41 4.29 7.87 -10.29
N THR A 42 3.21 7.46 -10.96
CA THR A 42 2.98 7.68 -12.40
C THR A 42 3.00 9.14 -12.84
N LEU A 43 2.68 10.08 -11.93
CA LEU A 43 2.70 11.52 -12.22
C LEU A 43 3.91 12.25 -11.61
N GLY A 44 4.73 11.55 -10.81
CA GLY A 44 5.85 12.14 -10.08
C GLY A 44 5.48 13.22 -9.05
N LYS A 45 4.20 13.34 -8.68
CA LYS A 45 3.70 14.43 -7.84
C LYS A 45 2.50 14.05 -6.97
N VAL A 46 2.20 14.90 -5.99
CA VAL A 46 0.93 14.82 -5.24
C VAL A 46 -0.21 15.31 -6.12
N ALA A 47 -1.16 14.42 -6.40
CA ALA A 47 -2.33 14.69 -7.22
C ALA A 47 -3.55 13.92 -6.70
N SER A 48 -4.73 14.23 -7.21
CA SER A 48 -5.90 13.38 -6.99
C SER A 48 -5.69 12.05 -7.70
N CYS A 49 -5.59 10.98 -6.92
CA CYS A 49 -5.36 9.63 -7.43
C CYS A 49 -5.93 8.57 -6.48
N ARG A 50 -6.02 7.36 -7.01
CA ARG A 50 -6.16 6.13 -6.21
C ARG A 50 -4.78 5.49 -6.12
N VAL A 51 -4.52 4.74 -5.05
CA VAL A 51 -3.25 4.03 -4.89
C VAL A 51 -3.54 2.57 -4.55
N ALA A 52 -2.83 1.63 -5.16
CA ALA A 52 -2.81 0.24 -4.73
C ALA A 52 -1.43 -0.12 -4.20
N VAL A 53 -1.36 -0.84 -3.09
CA VAL A 53 -0.14 -1.53 -2.67
C VAL A 53 -0.08 -2.82 -3.46
N ALA A 54 0.99 -3.00 -4.23
CA ALA A 54 1.15 -4.12 -5.13
C ALA A 54 2.37 -4.96 -4.74
N TRP A 55 2.24 -6.26 -4.96
CA TRP A 55 3.27 -7.24 -4.76
C TRP A 55 3.49 -8.02 -6.05
N GLN A 56 4.76 -8.11 -6.46
CA GLN A 56 5.19 -8.83 -7.65
C GLN A 56 6.26 -9.85 -7.27
N PHE A 57 6.37 -10.90 -8.07
CA PHE A 57 7.37 -11.95 -7.92
C PHE A 57 8.23 -12.01 -9.16
N ALA A 58 9.54 -11.95 -8.93
CA ALA A 58 10.54 -11.94 -9.97
C ALA A 58 11.37 -13.21 -9.90
N THR A 59 11.38 -13.95 -10.99
CA THR A 59 12.34 -15.03 -11.25
C THR A 59 13.55 -14.45 -11.99
N GLN A 60 14.46 -15.30 -12.47
CA GLN A 60 15.54 -14.86 -13.35
C GLN A 60 15.04 -14.36 -14.71
N ALA A 61 13.87 -14.82 -15.17
CA ALA A 61 13.37 -14.56 -16.52
C ALA A 61 12.18 -13.60 -16.54
N GLU A 62 11.39 -13.54 -15.47
CA GLU A 62 10.04 -12.94 -15.52
C GLU A 62 9.71 -12.18 -14.24
N VAL A 63 8.82 -11.19 -14.37
CA VAL A 63 8.18 -10.49 -13.25
C VAL A 63 6.67 -10.61 -13.39
N VAL A 64 6.02 -11.17 -12.37
CA VAL A 64 4.58 -11.45 -12.38
C VAL A 64 3.89 -10.82 -11.18
N GLY A 65 2.70 -10.24 -11.39
CA GLY A 65 1.89 -9.67 -10.33
C GLY A 65 1.24 -10.76 -9.48
N LEU A 66 1.48 -10.74 -8.16
CA LEU A 66 0.95 -11.75 -7.23
C LEU A 66 -0.28 -11.26 -6.46
N GLU A 67 -0.27 -10.00 -6.04
CA GLU A 67 -1.38 -9.43 -5.30
C GLU A 67 -1.36 -7.91 -5.41
N ALA A 68 -2.54 -7.28 -5.42
CA ALA A 68 -2.67 -5.84 -5.28
C ALA A 68 -3.88 -5.53 -4.41
N GLN A 69 -3.71 -4.63 -3.45
CA GLN A 69 -4.79 -4.15 -2.58
C GLN A 69 -4.92 -2.65 -2.72
N LEU A 70 -6.14 -2.19 -2.97
CA LEU A 70 -6.46 -0.76 -3.00
C LEU A 70 -6.27 -0.16 -1.60
N TYR A 71 -5.49 0.90 -1.52
CA TYR A 71 -5.29 1.67 -0.30
C TYR A 71 -6.49 2.61 -0.08
N LEU A 72 -7.05 2.57 1.14
CA LEU A 72 -8.08 3.50 1.60
C LEU A 72 -7.44 4.54 2.54
N PRO A 73 -7.28 5.79 2.10
CA PRO A 73 -6.75 6.85 2.95
C PRO A 73 -7.68 7.14 4.13
N ALA A 74 -7.15 7.75 5.21
CA ALA A 74 -7.92 8.08 6.41
C ALA A 74 -9.23 8.83 6.12
N VAL A 75 -9.21 9.80 5.19
CA VAL A 75 -10.40 10.56 4.74
C VAL A 75 -11.53 9.71 4.15
N TRP A 76 -11.24 8.45 3.76
CA TRP A 76 -12.27 7.48 3.37
C TRP A 76 -12.79 6.71 4.58
N THR A 77 -11.90 6.21 5.42
CA THR A 77 -12.26 5.38 6.58
C THR A 77 -12.89 6.17 7.73
N GLU A 78 -12.72 7.49 7.74
CA GLU A 78 -13.36 8.42 8.67
C GLU A 78 -14.77 8.85 8.24
N ASP A 79 -15.22 8.46 7.03
CA ASP A 79 -16.52 8.82 6.46
C ASP A 79 -17.34 7.56 6.16
N SER A 80 -18.02 7.04 7.19
CA SER A 80 -18.83 5.82 7.08
C SER A 80 -19.99 5.95 6.08
N ALA A 81 -20.56 7.15 5.92
CA ALA A 81 -21.63 7.38 4.94
C ALA A 81 -21.11 7.26 3.50
N ARG A 82 -19.92 7.80 3.24
CA ARG A 82 -19.23 7.65 1.95
C ARG A 82 -18.81 6.20 1.69
N MET A 83 -18.30 5.50 2.71
CA MET A 83 -17.99 4.06 2.61
C MET A 83 -19.23 3.25 2.24
N ALA A 84 -20.34 3.45 2.96
CA ALA A 84 -21.61 2.77 2.69
C ALA A 84 -22.12 3.05 1.26
N LYS A 85 -22.09 4.31 0.82
CA LYS A 85 -22.49 4.68 -0.55
C LYS A 85 -21.62 4.01 -1.62
N ALA A 86 -20.36 3.73 -1.32
CA ALA A 86 -19.44 3.04 -2.22
C ALA A 86 -19.42 1.51 -2.04
N GLY A 87 -20.28 0.95 -1.18
CA GLY A 87 -20.36 -0.49 -0.92
C GLY A 87 -19.20 -1.04 -0.09
N ILE A 88 -18.47 -0.19 0.64
CA ILE A 88 -17.36 -0.61 1.50
C ILE A 88 -17.92 -0.92 2.89
N PRO A 89 -17.70 -2.12 3.44
CA PRO A 89 -18.10 -2.45 4.80
C PRO A 89 -17.42 -1.54 5.83
N ASP A 90 -18.15 -1.15 6.87
CA ASP A 90 -17.65 -0.35 8.01
C ASP A 90 -16.55 -1.07 8.82
N SER A 91 -16.51 -2.39 8.75
CA SER A 91 -15.47 -3.23 9.34
C SER A 91 -14.07 -3.05 8.73
N ILE A 92 -13.94 -2.34 7.59
CA ILE A 92 -12.63 -2.09 6.96
C ILE A 92 -11.92 -0.94 7.69
N PRO A 93 -10.84 -1.21 8.46
CA PRO A 93 -10.16 -0.15 9.19
C PRO A 93 -9.19 0.61 8.30
N TYR A 94 -8.79 1.79 8.75
CA TYR A 94 -7.59 2.44 8.25
C TYR A 94 -6.37 1.53 8.48
N ARG A 95 -5.53 1.37 7.45
CA ARG A 95 -4.27 0.63 7.53
C ARG A 95 -3.17 1.41 6.84
N LEU A 96 -2.00 1.46 7.44
CA LEU A 96 -0.81 2.01 6.80
C LEU A 96 -0.39 1.10 5.64
N LYS A 97 0.21 1.67 4.57
CA LYS A 97 0.60 0.87 3.40
C LYS A 97 1.59 -0.25 3.76
N TRP A 98 2.51 0.01 4.70
CA TRP A 98 3.44 -1.01 5.17
C TRP A 98 2.74 -2.16 5.91
N GLN A 99 1.64 -1.91 6.61
CA GLN A 99 0.86 -2.97 7.27
C GLN A 99 0.17 -3.86 6.22
N MET A 100 -0.32 -3.25 5.15
CA MET A 100 -0.88 -3.98 4.01
C MET A 100 0.20 -4.84 3.35
N ALA A 101 1.38 -4.26 3.07
CA ALA A 101 2.53 -4.97 2.50
C ALA A 101 2.97 -6.17 3.36
N LEU A 102 3.09 -6.00 4.69
CA LEU A 102 3.43 -7.09 5.60
C LEU A 102 2.35 -8.20 5.62
N THR A 103 1.07 -7.82 5.52
CA THR A 103 -0.02 -8.79 5.43
C THR A 103 0.09 -9.61 4.15
N MET A 104 0.33 -8.95 3.02
CA MET A 104 0.54 -9.60 1.71
C MET A 104 1.75 -10.54 1.75
N LEU A 105 2.86 -10.13 2.37
CA LEU A 105 4.05 -10.97 2.58
C LEU A 105 3.78 -12.21 3.44
N ARG A 106 2.90 -12.12 4.45
CA ARG A 106 2.51 -13.29 5.25
C ARG A 106 1.65 -14.26 4.46
N HIS A 107 0.68 -13.75 3.70
CA HIS A 107 -0.17 -14.59 2.82
C HIS A 107 0.67 -15.32 1.77
N ALA A 108 1.60 -14.58 1.15
CA ALA A 108 2.62 -15.10 0.24
C ALA A 108 3.43 -16.26 0.83
N GLY A 109 4.00 -16.02 2.02
CA GLY A 109 4.84 -17.01 2.71
C GLY A 109 4.06 -18.26 3.08
N ALA A 110 2.80 -18.12 3.49
CA ALA A 110 1.90 -19.25 3.73
C ALA A 110 1.63 -20.08 2.46
N ASN A 111 1.75 -19.48 1.28
CA ASN A 111 1.65 -20.14 -0.02
C ASN A 111 3.01 -20.61 -0.59
N GLY A 112 4.07 -20.56 0.21
CA GLY A 112 5.40 -21.09 -0.14
C GLY A 112 6.35 -20.09 -0.79
N PHE A 113 5.92 -18.85 -1.09
CA PHE A 113 6.78 -17.85 -1.74
C PHE A 113 7.89 -17.37 -0.80
N ARG A 114 9.14 -17.59 -1.22
CA ARG A 114 10.37 -17.33 -0.45
C ARG A 114 11.37 -16.51 -1.28
N GLY A 115 12.35 -15.94 -0.56
CA GLY A 115 13.47 -15.20 -1.15
C GLY A 115 13.54 -13.75 -0.70
N ILE A 116 14.34 -12.94 -1.40
CA ILE A 116 14.64 -11.56 -1.02
C ILE A 116 13.39 -10.70 -1.19
N VAL A 117 13.10 -9.83 -0.22
CA VAL A 117 12.09 -8.77 -0.37
C VAL A 117 12.80 -7.47 -0.75
N LEU A 118 12.33 -6.82 -1.81
CA LEU A 118 12.69 -5.45 -2.18
C LEU A 118 11.44 -4.58 -2.05
N ALA A 119 11.54 -3.47 -1.35
CA ALA A 119 10.45 -2.53 -1.17
C ALA A 119 10.98 -1.09 -1.22
N ASP A 120 10.20 -0.19 -1.81
CA ASP A 120 10.47 1.24 -1.69
C ASP A 120 10.11 1.70 -0.27
N CYS A 121 11.02 2.46 0.35
CA CYS A 121 10.82 3.05 1.66
C CYS A 121 10.52 4.53 1.48
N ARG A 122 9.25 4.85 1.18
CA ARG A 122 8.77 6.24 1.28
C ARG A 122 8.13 6.43 2.65
N PRO A 123 8.61 7.40 3.47
CA PRO A 123 7.87 7.77 4.65
C PRO A 123 6.49 8.24 4.20
N GLU A 124 5.47 7.52 4.65
CA GLU A 124 4.10 7.96 4.48
C GLU A 124 4.00 9.27 5.25
N LYS A 125 3.93 10.41 4.55
CA LYS A 125 3.63 11.69 5.18
C LYS A 125 2.25 11.51 5.79
N SER A 126 2.23 11.18 7.07
CA SER A 126 1.02 10.86 7.79
C SER A 126 0.11 12.08 7.67
N HIS A 127 -1.05 11.88 7.04
CA HIS A 127 -2.22 12.44 7.66
C HIS A 127 -2.40 11.55 8.88
N SER A 128 -1.68 11.88 9.97
CA SER A 128 -1.94 11.27 11.25
C SER A 128 -3.47 11.36 11.45
N PRO A 129 -4.13 10.31 11.97
CA PRO A 129 -5.51 10.50 12.42
C PRO A 129 -5.52 11.77 13.27
N PRO A 130 -6.50 12.69 13.09
CA PRO A 130 -6.48 13.95 13.79
C PRO A 130 -6.22 13.63 15.27
N ALA A 131 -5.12 14.18 15.81
CA ALA A 131 -4.78 14.00 17.20
C ALA A 131 -6.06 14.25 17.99
N ARG A 132 -6.48 13.31 18.86
CA ARG A 132 -7.54 13.60 19.82
C ARG A 132 -7.19 14.95 20.42
N TYR A 133 -8.10 15.90 20.26
CA TYR A 133 -7.87 17.30 20.61
C TYR A 133 -7.42 17.34 22.06
N SER A 134 -6.15 17.65 22.31
CA SER A 134 -5.71 18.03 23.66
C SER A 134 -6.29 19.41 23.92
N PRO A 135 -6.83 19.71 25.13
CA PRO A 135 -7.54 20.96 25.39
C PRO A 135 -6.73 22.24 25.12
N ASN A 136 -5.42 22.14 24.95
CA ASN A 136 -4.48 23.26 24.88
C ASN A 136 -3.85 23.49 23.48
N GLY A 137 -4.60 23.34 22.39
CA GLY A 137 -4.46 24.15 21.17
C GLY A 137 -3.11 24.23 20.41
N GLN A 138 -2.07 23.46 20.75
CA GLN A 138 -0.77 23.55 20.07
C GLN A 138 -0.51 22.32 19.17
N LYS A 139 -0.39 22.56 17.86
CA LYS A 139 0.08 21.56 16.89
C LYS A 139 1.61 21.45 16.98
N ALA A 140 2.13 20.31 17.44
CA ALA A 140 3.55 20.01 17.30
C ALA A 140 3.89 19.79 15.82
N LYS A 141 4.65 20.72 15.21
CA LYS A 141 5.22 20.55 13.88
C LYS A 141 6.43 19.62 13.97
N HIS A 142 6.21 18.33 13.77
CA HIS A 142 7.30 17.39 13.51
C HIS A 142 7.56 17.38 12.00
N ASN A 143 8.70 17.93 11.58
CA ASN A 143 9.14 17.88 10.19
C ASN A 143 10.18 16.74 10.06
N PRO A 144 9.79 15.53 9.62
CA PRO A 144 10.78 14.48 9.41
C PRO A 144 11.70 14.87 8.23
N PRO A 145 13.00 14.55 8.31
CA PRO A 145 13.95 14.88 7.25
C PRO A 145 13.54 14.25 5.92
N ASN A 146 13.61 15.05 4.85
CA ASN A 146 13.41 14.62 3.47
C ASN A 146 14.59 13.73 3.06
N ILE A 147 14.45 12.41 3.20
CA ILE A 147 15.37 11.44 2.60
C ILE A 147 14.64 10.82 1.41
N SER A 148 14.82 11.42 0.24
CA SER A 148 14.46 10.83 -1.04
C SER A 148 15.62 9.93 -1.46
N SER A 149 15.62 8.70 -0.96
CA SER A 149 16.59 7.68 -1.38
C SER A 149 15.88 6.34 -1.31
N ALA A 150 15.87 5.60 -2.42
CA ALA A 150 15.44 4.21 -2.44
C ALA A 150 16.37 3.42 -1.52
N ILE A 151 15.96 3.24 -0.25
CA ILE A 151 16.67 2.36 0.67
C ILE A 151 16.15 0.95 0.37
N PHE A 152 16.95 0.18 -0.38
CA PHE A 152 16.72 -1.26 -0.53
C PHE A 152 16.96 -1.94 0.82
N LEU A 153 15.90 -2.10 1.61
CA LEU A 153 15.95 -2.93 2.81
C LEU A 153 15.83 -4.40 2.38
N ARG A 154 16.92 -5.15 2.50
CA ARG A 154 16.88 -6.62 2.47
C ARG A 154 16.19 -7.08 3.75
N ILE A 155 14.87 -7.24 3.71
CA ILE A 155 14.14 -7.85 4.83
C ILE A 155 14.38 -9.36 4.75
N GLN A 156 15.20 -9.88 5.65
CA GLN A 156 15.26 -11.31 5.92
C GLN A 156 14.07 -11.64 6.83
N ALA A 157 13.09 -12.37 6.29
CA ALA A 157 11.97 -12.95 7.02
C ALA A 157 12.07 -14.46 6.92
#